data_AF-A0A9E1VES4-F1
#
_entry.id   AF-A0A9E1VES4-F1
#
_cell.length_a   1.000
_cell.length_b   1.000
_cell.length_c   1.000
_cell.angle_alpha   90.00
_cell.angle_beta   90.00
_cell.angle_gamma   90.00
#
_symmetry.space_group_name_H-M   'P 1'
#
loop_
_entity.id
_entity.type
_entity.pdbx_description
1 polymer ?
#
loop_
_entity_poly.entity_id
_entity_poly.type
_entity_poly.pdbx_seq_one_letter_code
_entity_poly.pdbx_strand_id
1 'polypeptide(L)' 'MKYAVEIEIELGEYTLVRPMNVWSEFDKPALFNTIKEAQAEANKWNTGVVIEYNS' A
#
# COMPACT_ATOMS: atom_id res chain seq x y z
N MET A 1 11.49 -4.41 10.00
CA MET A 1 11.03 -3.45 8.96
C MET A 1 9.81 -4.06 8.30
N LYS A 2 8.74 -3.30 8.16
CA LYS A 2 7.56 -3.71 7.38
C LYS A 2 7.48 -2.80 6.17
N TYR A 3 6.82 -3.27 5.12
CA TYR A 3 6.61 -2.51 3.90
C TYR A 3 5.10 -2.33 3.71
N ALA A 4 4.70 -1.16 3.23
CA ALA A 4 3.34 -0.89 2.80
C ALA A 4 3.35 -0.51 1.31
N VAL A 5 2.18 -0.51 0.70
CA VAL A 5 2.00 -0.03 -0.66
C VAL A 5 1.13 1.20 -0.61
N GLU A 6 1.63 2.29 -1.15
CA GLU A 6 0.91 3.54 -1.38
C GLU A 6 0.42 3.59 -2.83
N ILE A 7 -0.81 4.04 -3.03
CA ILE A 7 -1.43 4.21 -4.34
C ILE A 7 -2.01 5.62 -4.45
N GLU A 8 -1.85 6.23 -5.61
CA GLU A 8 -2.55 7.48 -5.93
C GLU A 8 -4.00 7.15 -6.31
N ILE A 9 -4.96 7.73 -5.59
CA ILE A 9 -6.41 7.54 -5.81
C ILE A 9 -7.04 8.71 -6.55
N GLU A 10 -6.60 9.93 -6.26
CA GLU A 10 -6.96 11.15 -6.98
C GLU A 10 -5.70 11.98 -7.20
N LEU A 11 -5.75 12.97 -8.10
CA LEU A 11 -4.58 13.73 -8.53
C LEU A 11 -3.93 14.45 -7.33
N GLY A 12 -2.83 13.90 -6.81
CA GLY A 12 -2.15 14.40 -5.61
C GLY A 12 -2.68 13.85 -4.27
N GLU A 13 -3.65 12.94 -4.29
CA GLU A 13 -4.14 12.22 -3.10
C GLU A 13 -3.67 10.76 -3.12
N TYR A 14 -2.96 10.40 -2.06
CA TYR A 14 -2.36 9.08 -1.89
C TYR A 14 -2.99 8.37 -0.70
N THR A 15 -3.18 7.06 -0.84
CA THR A 15 -3.66 6.20 0.24
C THR A 15 -2.86 4.91 0.31
N LEU A 16 -2.87 4.27 1.46
CA LEU A 16 -2.24 2.96 1.63
C LEU A 16 -3.21 1.86 1.23
N VAL A 17 -2.73 0.89 0.47
CA VAL A 17 -3.47 -0.32 0.11
C VAL A 17 -3.88 -1.04 1.39
N ARG A 18 -5.15 -1.47 1.45
CA ARG A 18 -5.72 -2.22 2.56
C ARG A 18 -6.21 -3.57 2.03
N PRO A 19 -6.07 -4.66 2.82
CA PRO A 19 -6.30 -6.01 2.32
C PRO A 19 -7.78 -6.31 2.01
N MET A 20 -8.71 -5.61 2.69
CA MET A 20 -10.15 -5.87 2.57
C MET A 20 -10.82 -4.88 1.62
N ASN A 21 -10.53 -3.59 1.79
CA ASN A 21 -11.03 -2.54 0.91
C ASN A 21 -10.13 -1.30 1.05
N VAL A 22 -9.54 -0.85 -0.06
CA VAL A 22 -8.68 0.35 -0.10
C VAL A 22 -9.41 1.62 0.36
N TRP A 23 -10.75 1.62 0.27
CA TRP A 23 -11.61 2.74 0.68
C TRP A 23 -12.07 2.68 2.15
N SER A 24 -11.75 1.59 2.87
CA SER A 24 -12.17 1.44 4.27
C SER A 24 -11.22 2.18 5.20
N GLU A 25 -11.65 3.34 5.72
CA GLU A 25 -10.86 4.17 6.62
C GLU A 25 -10.47 3.46 7.92
N PHE A 26 -11.27 2.47 8.34
CA PHE A 26 -11.09 1.74 9.60
C PHE A 26 -10.02 0.62 9.53
N ASP A 27 -9.61 0.23 8.33
CA ASP A 27 -9.06 -1.12 8.11
C ASP A 27 -7.56 -1.38 8.29
N LYS A 28 -6.69 -0.53 8.83
CA LYS A 28 -5.21 -0.75 8.83
C LYS A 28 -4.58 -1.02 7.43
N PRO A 29 -3.40 -0.43 7.15
CA PRO A 29 -2.70 -0.70 5.90
C PRO A 29 -2.28 -2.17 5.78
N ALA A 30 -2.26 -2.68 4.55
CA ALA A 30 -1.65 -3.96 4.23
C ALA A 30 -0.14 -3.86 4.47
N LEU A 31 0.37 -4.67 5.39
CA LEU A 31 1.78 -4.70 5.73
C LEU A 31 2.42 -5.99 5.24
N PHE A 32 3.55 -5.84 4.56
CA PHE A 32 4.34 -6.91 4.00
C PHE A 32 5.65 -7.04 4.77
N ASN A 33 6.15 -8.26 4.91
CA ASN A 33 7.42 -8.51 5.59
C ASN A 33 8.61 -8.37 4.63
N THR A 34 8.37 -8.52 3.33
CA THR A 34 9.41 -8.42 2.31
C THR A 34 9.06 -7.38 1.25
N ILE A 35 10.11 -6.74 0.70
CA ILE A 35 9.98 -5.83 -0.44
C ILE A 35 9.36 -6.56 -1.63
N LYS A 36 9.69 -7.84 -1.85
CA LYS A 36 9.16 -8.62 -2.98
C LYS A 36 7.64 -8.75 -2.93
N GLU A 37 7.07 -9.03 -1.75
CA GLU A 37 5.63 -9.12 -1.57
C GLU A 37 4.97 -7.75 -1.78
N ALA A 38 5.53 -6.69 -1.21
CA ALA A 38 5.03 -5.33 -1.40
C ALA A 38 5.10 -4.89 -2.88
N GLN A 39 6.19 -5.23 -3.59
CA GLN A 39 6.36 -4.93 -5.01
C GLN A 39 5.34 -5.69 -5.87
N ALA A 40 5.07 -6.96 -5.53
CA ALA A 40 4.06 -7.74 -6.23
C ALA A 40 2.66 -7.13 -6.08
N GLU A 41 2.34 -6.59 -4.91
CA GLU A 41 1.10 -5.86 -4.68
C GLU A 41 1.12 -4.51 -5.40
N ALA A 42 2.18 -3.72 -5.26
CA ALA A 42 2.34 -2.43 -5.94
C ALA A 42 2.19 -2.56 -7.46
N ASN A 43 2.73 -3.60 -8.08
CA ASN A 43 2.60 -3.87 -9.51
C ASN A 43 1.16 -4.17 -9.98
N LYS A 44 0.24 -4.48 -9.05
CA LYS A 44 -1.19 -4.61 -9.40
C LYS A 44 -1.86 -3.25 -9.60
N TRP A 45 -1.25 -2.19 -9.08
CA TRP A 45 -1.75 -0.83 -9.12
C TRP A 45 -0.92 -0.01 -10.11
N ASN A 46 -1.57 0.74 -11.01
CA ASN A 46 -0.85 1.57 -11.98
C ASN A 46 0.04 2.64 -11.32
N THR A 47 -0.32 3.08 -10.10
CA THR A 47 0.37 4.09 -9.30
C THR A 47 0.94 3.54 -8.00
N GLY A 48 1.11 2.21 -7.90
CA GLY A 48 1.59 1.55 -6.69
C GLY A 48 3.06 1.82 -6.41
N VAL A 49 3.35 2.37 -5.22
CA VAL A 49 4.70 2.62 -4.72
C VAL A 49 4.91 1.86 -3.41
N VAL A 50 6.03 1.15 -3.32
CA VAL A 50 6.42 0.47 -2.08
C VAL A 50 7.05 1.49 -1.13
N ILE A 51 6.52 1.58 0.08
CA ILE A 51 7.07 2.44 1.13
C ILE A 51 7.50 1.61 2.35
N GLU A 52 8.51 2.08 3.05
CA GLU A 52 8.93 1.49 4.32
C GLU A 52 7.97 1.94 5.44
N TYR A 53 7.34 0.98 6.09
CA TYR A 53 6.46 1.21 7.22
C TYR A 53 7.22 0.93 8.53
N ASN A 54 7.78 1.99 9.10
CA ASN A 54 8.29 1.98 10.47
C ASN A 54 7.14 2.34 11.41
N SER A 55 6.56 1.30 12.00
CA SER A 55 5.50 1.41 13.03
C SER A 55 6.04 1.89 14.37
#